data_AF-A0A957ZW61-F1
#
_entry.id   AF-A0A957ZW61-F1
#
_cell.length_a   1.000
_cell.length_b   1.000
_cell.length_c   1.000
_cell.angle_alpha   90.00
_cell.angle_beta   90.00
_cell.angle_gamma   90.00
#
_symmetry.space_group_name_H-M   'P 1'
#
loop_
_entity.id
_entity.type
_entity.pdbx_description
1 polymer ?
#
loop_
_entity_poly.entity_id
_entity_poly.type
_entity_poly.pdbx_seq_one_letter_code
_entity_poly.pdbx_strand_id
1 'polypeptide(L)'
;VPVIAMLLADALLAYPRRAAVAIGAVWTVVLAFQWALFTFDALAPVHAASAPLWVVEDYSAWPATGNTDPGYWIQPDVLDAIGSPAGEPATFGMLVDTWEIHRGSFRYLIAAEGRNVELMSLTEPEGRGWSDMLANQWILIKDGDNTEVREPGLSVVKRILAGDPLFHALYHEVRRYTLPDGDTVYLYHRPEGPPNPYAFPVVLIDTAGVAEAVNAWTAPGTTVFLSTPDTATWVGIHDLTARNILVGDGTAATMDRLLRDRTGTIIAVTRYDTPEVQDYLRARADYGAEFTAGEFTATLFGRPDRALTPLDLAGAWDDVTIDGGRGLATVAPGALLPLELDVRGQVDGARKFSFRLVAPDGAVVA
;
A
#
# COMPACT_ATOMS: atom_id res chain seq x y z
N VAL A 1 -14.15 42.42 -23.42
CA VAL A 1 -14.95 43.11 -22.37
C VAL A 1 -14.58 44.59 -22.18
N PRO A 2 -13.30 45.02 -22.05
CA PRO A 2 -12.97 46.42 -21.74
C PRO A 2 -13.42 47.43 -22.80
N VAL A 3 -13.27 47.09 -24.09
CA VAL A 3 -13.64 47.94 -25.22
C VAL A 3 -15.15 48.23 -25.27
N ILE A 4 -15.98 47.24 -24.93
CA ILE A 4 -17.45 47.40 -24.91
C ILE A 4 -17.87 48.32 -23.77
N ALA A 5 -17.23 48.21 -22.60
CA ALA A 5 -17.48 49.10 -21.47
C ALA A 5 -17.08 50.56 -21.77
N MET A 6 -15.96 50.76 -22.46
CA MET A 6 -15.52 52.09 -22.91
C MET A 6 -16.49 52.70 -23.93
N LEU A 7 -16.96 51.90 -24.90
CA LEU A 7 -17.94 52.36 -25.90
C LEU A 7 -19.31 52.65 -25.29
N LEU A 8 -19.76 51.88 -24.29
CA LEU A 8 -20.98 52.15 -23.54
C LEU A 8 -20.87 53.43 -22.70
N ALA A 9 -19.72 53.64 -22.06
CA ALA A 9 -19.45 54.86 -21.30
C ALA A 9 -19.41 56.11 -22.21
N ASP A 10 -18.82 56.00 -23.41
CA ASP A 10 -18.80 57.06 -24.40
C ASP A 10 -20.19 57.34 -24.98
N ALA A 11 -20.96 56.30 -25.31
CA ALA A 11 -22.35 56.43 -25.77
C ALA A 11 -23.26 57.06 -24.70
N LEU A 12 -23.00 56.83 -23.41
CA LEU A 12 -23.72 57.46 -22.30
C LEU A 12 -23.54 58.99 -22.25
N LEU A 13 -22.44 59.52 -22.78
CA LEU A 13 -22.19 60.96 -22.87
C LEU A 13 -23.14 61.67 -23.86
N ALA A 14 -23.74 60.94 -24.79
CA ALA A 14 -24.71 61.47 -25.75
C ALA A 14 -26.10 61.73 -25.13
N TYR A 15 -26.36 61.25 -23.91
CA TYR A 15 -27.65 61.40 -23.23
C TYR A 15 -27.65 62.58 -22.24
N PRO A 16 -28.84 63.12 -21.89
CA PRO A 16 -28.97 64.14 -20.85
C PRO A 16 -28.30 63.68 -19.55
N ARG A 17 -27.54 64.55 -18.89
CA ARG A 17 -26.72 64.24 -17.72
C ARG A 17 -27.44 63.44 -16.62
N ARG A 18 -28.73 63.73 -16.38
CA ARG A 18 -29.55 62.99 -15.41
C ARG A 18 -29.79 61.53 -15.82
N ALA A 19 -30.05 61.27 -17.10
CA ALA A 19 -30.23 59.93 -17.64
C ALA A 19 -28.90 59.15 -17.64
N ALA A 20 -27.80 59.80 -18.05
CA ALA A 20 -26.48 59.19 -18.03
C ALA A 20 -26.06 58.77 -16.60
N VAL A 21 -26.28 59.65 -15.60
CA VAL A 21 -25.99 59.33 -14.19
C VAL A 21 -26.89 58.22 -13.67
N ALA A 22 -28.19 58.23 -13.98
CA ALA A 22 -29.10 57.18 -13.55
C ALA A 22 -28.70 55.81 -14.12
N ILE A 23 -28.40 55.75 -15.42
CA ILE A 23 -27.98 54.50 -16.08
C ILE A 23 -26.63 54.02 -15.52
N GLY A 24 -25.67 54.94 -15.32
CA GLY A 24 -24.38 54.62 -14.72
C GLY A 24 -24.52 54.07 -13.30
N ALA A 25 -25.34 54.70 -12.46
CA ALA A 25 -25.61 54.24 -11.10
C ALA A 25 -26.25 52.84 -11.07
N VAL A 26 -27.22 52.58 -11.96
CA VAL A 26 -27.83 51.24 -12.11
C VAL A 26 -26.77 50.20 -12.47
N TRP A 27 -25.91 50.48 -13.46
CA TRP A 27 -24.83 49.57 -13.83
C TRP A 27 -23.84 49.31 -12.70
N THR A 28 -23.44 50.34 -11.96
CA THR A 28 -22.57 50.18 -10.79
C THR A 28 -23.21 49.29 -9.73
N VAL A 29 -24.50 49.47 -9.45
CA VAL A 29 -25.22 48.62 -8.48
C VAL A 29 -25.30 47.17 -8.97
N VAL A 30 -25.62 46.95 -10.25
CA VAL A 30 -25.69 45.60 -10.84
C VAL A 30 -24.34 44.90 -10.78
N LEU A 31 -23.25 45.57 -11.15
CA LEU A 31 -21.90 45.00 -11.10
C LEU A 31 -21.42 44.76 -9.67
N ALA A 32 -21.70 45.68 -8.74
CA ALA A 32 -21.36 45.51 -7.33
C ALA A 32 -22.15 44.35 -6.72
N PHE A 33 -23.41 44.17 -7.10
CA PHE A 33 -24.22 43.06 -6.65
C PHE A 33 -23.76 41.73 -7.25
N GLN A 34 -23.44 41.69 -8.55
CA GLN A 34 -22.81 40.52 -9.17
C GLN A 34 -21.51 40.15 -8.46
N TRP A 35 -20.62 41.12 -8.22
CA TRP A 35 -19.40 40.89 -7.45
C TRP A 35 -19.69 40.33 -6.05
N ALA A 36 -20.68 40.89 -5.34
CA ALA A 36 -21.07 40.42 -4.02
C ALA A 36 -21.59 38.97 -4.04
N LEU A 37 -22.40 38.59 -5.05
CA LEU A 37 -22.93 37.23 -5.20
C LEU A 37 -21.84 36.17 -5.38
N PHE A 38 -20.70 36.53 -5.98
CA PHE A 38 -19.55 35.64 -6.16
C PHE A 38 -18.50 35.75 -5.04
N THR A 39 -18.57 36.78 -4.19
CA THR A 39 -17.61 37.01 -3.11
C THR A 39 -18.12 36.52 -1.76
N PHE A 40 -19.43 36.56 -1.52
CA PHE A 40 -20.02 36.23 -0.22
C PHE A 40 -20.92 35.01 -0.31
N ASP A 41 -20.50 33.91 0.32
CA ASP A 41 -21.25 32.64 0.35
C ASP A 41 -22.66 32.79 0.94
N ALA A 42 -22.87 33.76 1.83
CA ALA A 42 -24.20 34.05 2.39
C ALA A 42 -25.23 34.43 1.31
N LEU A 43 -24.77 34.88 0.14
CA LEU A 43 -25.61 35.21 -1.01
C LEU A 43 -25.78 34.05 -1.99
N ALA A 44 -25.21 32.87 -1.72
CA ALA A 44 -25.37 31.68 -2.54
C ALA A 44 -26.85 31.30 -2.81
N PRO A 45 -27.78 31.33 -1.82
CA PRO A 45 -29.19 31.07 -2.08
C PRO A 45 -29.83 32.11 -3.01
N VAL A 46 -29.40 33.38 -2.91
CA VAL A 46 -29.89 34.48 -3.75
C VAL A 46 -29.39 34.29 -5.19
N HIS A 47 -28.11 33.94 -5.36
CA HIS A 47 -27.54 33.61 -6.67
C HIS A 47 -28.27 32.41 -7.29
N ALA A 48 -28.49 31.32 -6.55
CA ALA A 48 -29.22 30.14 -7.04
C ALA A 48 -30.64 30.47 -7.50
N ALA A 49 -31.37 31.31 -6.77
CA ALA A 49 -32.73 31.73 -7.12
C ALA A 49 -32.78 32.69 -8.33
N SER A 50 -31.66 33.35 -8.66
CA SER A 50 -31.59 34.38 -9.70
C SER A 50 -30.55 34.09 -10.77
N ALA A 51 -30.06 32.85 -10.87
CA ALA A 51 -28.98 32.43 -11.75
C ALA A 51 -29.11 32.90 -13.22
N PRO A 52 -30.31 32.91 -13.86
CA PRO A 52 -30.46 33.40 -15.24
C PRO A 52 -30.11 34.88 -15.44
N LEU A 53 -30.00 35.67 -14.36
CA LEU A 53 -29.75 37.12 -14.40
C LEU A 53 -28.25 37.46 -14.30
N TRP A 54 -27.39 36.49 -13.99
CA TRP A 54 -25.98 36.73 -13.69
C TRP A 54 -25.07 36.00 -14.67
N VAL A 55 -23.89 36.57 -14.90
CA VAL A 55 -22.85 35.90 -15.68
C VAL A 55 -22.27 34.79 -14.84
N VAL A 56 -22.33 33.56 -15.34
CA VAL A 56 -21.65 32.39 -14.76
C VAL A 56 -20.46 32.07 -15.65
N GLU A 57 -19.28 31.96 -15.06
CA GLU A 57 -18.11 31.39 -15.73
C GLU A 57 -17.86 29.98 -15.21
N ASP A 58 -17.43 29.07 -16.08
CA ASP A 58 -17.18 27.66 -15.73
C ASP A 58 -16.11 27.49 -14.63
N TYR A 59 -15.31 28.52 -14.37
CA TYR A 59 -14.26 28.55 -13.34
C TYR A 59 -14.58 29.45 -12.14
N SER A 60 -15.80 30.00 -12.07
CA SER A 60 -16.23 30.80 -10.91
C SER A 60 -16.73 29.88 -9.81
N ALA A 61 -15.93 29.75 -8.74
CA ALA A 61 -16.31 29.06 -7.52
C ALA A 61 -16.53 30.08 -6.40
N TRP A 62 -17.45 29.77 -5.49
CA TRP A 62 -17.61 30.53 -4.26
C TRP A 62 -16.36 30.43 -3.38
N PRO A 63 -16.07 31.38 -2.48
CA PRO A 63 -14.82 31.34 -1.72
C PRO A 63 -14.68 30.26 -0.66
N ALA A 64 -15.76 29.82 0.00
CA ALA A 64 -15.67 28.85 1.10
C ALA A 64 -16.83 27.82 1.10
N THR A 65 -17.35 27.45 -0.06
CA THR A 65 -18.40 26.42 -0.20
C THR A 65 -18.19 25.54 -1.43
N GLY A 66 -18.66 24.28 -1.36
CA GLY A 66 -18.43 23.29 -2.42
C GLY A 66 -16.95 22.98 -2.56
N ASN A 67 -16.43 23.01 -3.79
CA ASN A 67 -15.06 22.61 -4.13
C ASN A 67 -13.95 23.54 -3.57
N THR A 68 -14.31 24.64 -2.92
CA THR A 68 -13.39 25.58 -2.26
C THR A 68 -13.62 25.63 -0.75
N ASP A 69 -14.48 24.75 -0.23
CA ASP A 69 -14.73 24.67 1.20
C ASP A 69 -13.40 24.48 1.96
N PRO A 70 -13.10 25.31 2.97
CA PRO A 70 -11.84 25.24 3.71
C PRO A 70 -11.62 23.90 4.42
N GLY A 71 -12.67 23.08 4.60
CA GLY A 71 -12.55 21.70 5.09
C GLY A 71 -11.73 20.79 4.18
N TYR A 72 -11.56 21.12 2.90
CA TYR A 72 -10.67 20.40 2.00
C TYR A 72 -9.19 20.82 2.12
N TRP A 73 -8.88 21.94 2.79
CA TRP A 73 -7.53 22.50 2.89
C TRP A 73 -6.70 21.80 3.99
N ILE A 74 -6.41 20.51 3.80
CA ILE A 74 -5.68 19.65 4.74
C ILE A 74 -4.15 19.65 4.53
N GLN A 75 -3.67 20.22 3.43
CA GLN A 75 -2.30 20.11 2.95
C GLN A 75 -1.25 20.59 3.98
N PRO A 76 -1.43 21.74 4.66
CA PRO A 76 -0.47 22.17 5.68
C PRO A 76 -0.36 21.18 6.84
N ASP A 77 -1.47 20.67 7.39
CA ASP A 77 -1.44 19.72 8.52
C ASP A 77 -0.85 18.37 8.10
N VAL A 78 -1.12 17.90 6.87
CA VAL A 78 -0.47 16.70 6.32
C VAL A 78 1.03 16.89 6.23
N LEU A 79 1.50 18.02 5.67
CA LEU A 79 2.94 18.29 5.57
C LEU A 79 3.59 18.50 6.94
N ASP A 80 2.90 19.09 7.91
CA ASP A 80 3.36 19.23 9.29
C ASP A 80 3.49 17.89 10.00
N ALA A 81 2.57 16.96 9.74
CA ALA A 81 2.67 15.59 10.25
C ALA A 81 3.86 14.83 9.65
N ILE A 82 4.15 15.01 8.36
CA ILE A 82 5.34 14.45 7.70
C ILE A 82 6.63 15.11 8.23
N GLY A 83 6.57 16.42 8.48
CA GLY A 83 7.71 17.22 8.90
C GLY A 83 8.71 17.47 7.77
N SER A 84 9.97 17.63 8.13
CA SER A 84 11.08 17.81 7.18
C SER A 84 12.33 17.13 7.74
N PRO A 85 12.58 15.85 7.41
CA PRO A 85 13.70 15.10 7.97
C PRO A 85 15.05 15.69 7.56
N ALA A 86 16.04 15.54 8.43
CA ALA A 86 17.43 15.85 8.11
C ALA A 86 18.07 14.67 7.36
N GLY A 87 18.72 14.94 6.21
CA GLY A 87 19.34 13.90 5.40
C GLY A 87 18.46 13.47 4.24
N GLU A 88 18.12 12.18 4.17
CA GLU A 88 17.26 11.63 3.10
C GLU A 88 15.84 12.22 3.16
N PRO A 89 15.24 12.53 2.00
CA PRO A 89 13.88 13.07 1.96
C PRO A 89 12.86 12.02 2.44
N ALA A 90 11.82 12.49 3.13
CA ALA A 90 10.64 11.65 3.36
C ALA A 90 9.92 11.42 2.03
N THR A 91 9.59 10.17 1.72
CA THR A 91 8.81 9.82 0.53
C THR A 91 7.31 9.86 0.83
N PHE A 92 6.57 10.59 0.01
CA PHE A 92 5.14 10.82 0.19
C PHE A 92 4.36 10.41 -1.06
N GLY A 93 3.62 9.31 -0.95
CA GLY A 93 2.77 8.77 -2.00
C GLY A 93 1.32 9.24 -1.85
N MET A 94 0.78 9.87 -2.89
CA MET A 94 -0.64 10.26 -2.92
C MET A 94 -1.45 9.27 -3.76
N LEU A 95 -2.44 8.63 -3.15
CA LEU A 95 -3.49 7.83 -3.80
C LEU A 95 -4.83 8.58 -3.84
N VAL A 96 -4.77 9.92 -3.83
CA VAL A 96 -5.93 10.81 -3.91
C VAL A 96 -5.71 11.75 -5.09
N ASP A 97 -6.65 11.76 -6.02
CA ASP A 97 -6.71 12.72 -7.12
C ASP A 97 -8.12 13.32 -7.11
N THR A 98 -8.27 14.50 -6.54
CA THR A 98 -9.53 15.25 -6.61
C THR A 98 -9.19 16.69 -6.92
N TRP A 99 -10.17 17.46 -7.40
CA TRP A 99 -9.95 18.87 -7.68
C TRP A 99 -9.48 19.63 -6.43
N GLU A 100 -10.06 19.27 -5.28
CA GLU A 100 -9.84 19.88 -3.98
C GLU A 100 -8.52 19.42 -3.34
N ILE A 101 -8.23 18.12 -3.46
CA ILE A 101 -7.01 17.47 -2.92
C ILE A 101 -6.20 16.96 -4.10
N HIS A 102 -5.46 17.88 -4.70
CA HIS A 102 -4.57 17.62 -5.83
C HIS A 102 -3.10 17.80 -5.44
N ARG A 103 -2.23 16.96 -6.00
CA ARG A 103 -0.76 16.99 -5.82
C ARG A 103 -0.11 18.37 -6.02
N GLY A 104 -0.69 19.22 -6.87
CA GLY A 104 -0.16 20.55 -7.18
C GLY A 104 -0.04 21.45 -5.96
N SER A 105 -1.03 21.39 -5.07
CA SER A 105 -1.05 22.16 -3.81
C SER A 105 0.09 21.72 -2.87
N PHE A 106 0.30 20.40 -2.71
CA PHE A 106 1.42 19.85 -1.97
C PHE A 106 2.78 20.25 -2.56
N ARG A 107 2.96 20.11 -3.89
CA ARG A 107 4.22 20.51 -4.56
C ARG A 107 4.56 21.98 -4.32
N TYR A 108 3.55 22.84 -4.40
CA TYR A 108 3.72 24.26 -4.13
C TYR A 108 4.20 24.51 -2.70
N LEU A 109 3.52 23.96 -1.69
CA LEU A 109 3.88 24.16 -0.28
C LEU A 109 5.25 23.57 0.06
N ILE A 110 5.56 22.35 -0.42
CA ILE A 110 6.88 21.73 -0.24
C ILE A 110 7.99 22.64 -0.78
N ALA A 111 7.83 23.17 -1.99
CA ALA A 111 8.81 24.05 -2.61
C ALA A 111 8.89 25.43 -1.94
N ALA A 112 7.74 26.03 -1.60
CA ALA A 112 7.66 27.35 -0.98
C ALA A 112 8.30 27.36 0.42
N GLU A 113 8.17 26.26 1.16
CA GLU A 113 8.66 26.13 2.53
C GLU A 113 10.01 25.39 2.62
N GLY A 114 10.56 24.94 1.48
CA GLY A 114 11.84 24.24 1.42
C GLY A 114 11.85 22.91 2.17
N ARG A 115 10.73 22.19 2.22
CA ARG A 115 10.61 20.91 2.95
C ARG A 115 11.37 19.79 2.23
N ASN A 116 12.03 18.94 3.02
CA ASN A 116 12.75 17.77 2.52
C ASN A 116 11.80 16.57 2.31
N VAL A 117 10.86 16.71 1.37
CA VAL A 117 9.81 15.71 1.07
C VAL A 117 9.77 15.46 -0.44
N GLU A 118 9.85 14.19 -0.83
CA GLU A 118 9.70 13.75 -2.22
C GLU A 118 8.26 13.27 -2.45
N LEU A 119 7.49 14.03 -3.23
CA LEU A 119 6.11 13.70 -3.55
C LEU A 119 6.01 12.82 -4.80
N MET A 120 5.44 11.62 -4.64
CA MET A 120 5.12 10.69 -5.73
C MET A 120 3.61 10.64 -5.99
N SER A 121 3.23 10.81 -7.27
CA SER A 121 1.84 10.64 -7.69
C SER A 121 1.58 9.15 -7.96
N LEU A 122 0.74 8.52 -7.16
CA LEU A 122 0.36 7.11 -7.32
C LEU A 122 -0.96 6.95 -8.09
N THR A 123 -1.47 8.05 -8.64
CA THR A 123 -2.77 8.14 -9.33
C THR A 123 -2.67 8.03 -10.85
N GLU A 124 -1.45 8.01 -11.39
CA GLU A 124 -1.18 8.04 -12.83
C GLU A 124 -1.17 6.64 -13.47
N PRO A 125 -1.47 6.51 -14.78
CA PRO A 125 -1.56 5.21 -15.44
C PRO A 125 -0.20 4.50 -15.62
N GLU A 126 0.91 5.24 -15.58
CA GLU A 126 2.27 4.67 -15.68
C GLU A 126 2.81 4.13 -14.34
N GLY A 127 2.07 4.25 -13.23
CA GLY A 127 2.49 3.76 -11.92
C GLY A 127 2.58 2.23 -11.85
N ARG A 128 3.49 1.71 -11.02
CA ARG A 128 3.63 0.27 -10.72
C ARG A 128 2.70 -0.21 -9.61
N GLY A 129 1.69 0.59 -9.24
CA GLY A 129 0.69 0.25 -8.24
C GLY A 129 1.33 -0.06 -6.88
N TRP A 130 1.24 -1.32 -6.45
CA TRP A 130 1.66 -1.78 -5.12
C TRP A 130 3.13 -1.47 -4.81
N SER A 131 4.02 -1.70 -5.77
CA SER A 131 5.46 -1.46 -5.59
C SER A 131 5.76 0.02 -5.34
N ASP A 132 5.13 0.93 -6.07
CA ASP A 132 5.34 2.37 -5.85
C ASP A 132 4.68 2.83 -4.55
N MET A 133 3.56 2.24 -4.12
CA MET A 133 3.00 2.50 -2.79
C MET A 133 3.99 2.09 -1.68
N LEU A 134 4.51 0.86 -1.71
CA LEU A 134 5.49 0.42 -0.72
C LEU A 134 6.85 1.13 -0.84
N ALA A 135 7.13 1.81 -1.94
CA ALA A 135 8.32 2.66 -2.04
C ALA A 135 8.21 3.95 -1.20
N ASN A 136 7.01 4.32 -0.74
CA ASN A 136 6.76 5.56 -0.01
C ASN A 136 6.53 5.29 1.49
N GLN A 137 7.15 6.07 2.38
CA GLN A 137 6.95 5.98 3.83
C GLN A 137 5.61 6.55 4.26
N TRP A 138 5.14 7.58 3.57
CA TRP A 138 3.88 8.25 3.87
C TRP A 138 2.88 8.02 2.76
N ILE A 139 1.67 7.56 3.08
CA ILE A 139 0.60 7.32 2.12
C ILE A 139 -0.63 8.15 2.49
N LEU A 140 -1.12 8.96 1.56
CA LEU A 140 -2.44 9.60 1.65
C LEU A 140 -3.45 8.80 0.83
N ILE A 141 -4.53 8.36 1.47
CA ILE A 141 -5.61 7.59 0.85
C ILE A 141 -6.96 8.17 1.24
N LYS A 142 -7.93 8.16 0.34
CA LYS A 142 -9.32 8.57 0.58
C LYS A 142 -10.24 7.37 0.47
N ASP A 143 -11.22 7.25 1.39
CA ASP A 143 -12.36 6.38 1.14
C ASP A 143 -13.38 7.05 0.19
N GLY A 144 -14.52 6.41 -0.05
CA GLY A 144 -15.54 7.00 -0.93
C GLY A 144 -15.11 7.12 -2.39
N ASP A 145 -15.28 8.32 -2.97
CA ASP A 145 -15.15 8.52 -4.42
C ASP A 145 -13.68 8.65 -4.88
N ASN A 146 -13.22 7.67 -5.65
CA ASN A 146 -11.87 7.61 -6.22
C ASN A 146 -11.89 7.49 -7.75
N THR A 147 -12.92 7.99 -8.45
CA THR A 147 -13.07 7.86 -9.91
C THR A 147 -11.93 8.47 -10.73
N GLU A 148 -11.27 9.48 -10.19
CA GLU A 148 -10.16 10.17 -10.85
C GLU A 148 -8.80 9.45 -10.68
N VAL A 149 -8.73 8.45 -9.79
CA VAL A 149 -7.52 7.62 -9.60
C VAL A 149 -7.47 6.53 -10.68
N ARG A 150 -6.36 6.43 -11.41
CA ARG A 150 -6.20 5.41 -12.46
C ARG A 150 -5.95 4.01 -11.89
N GLU A 151 -6.19 2.98 -12.71
CA GLU A 151 -6.23 1.56 -12.31
C GLU A 151 -5.07 1.06 -11.44
N PRO A 152 -3.78 1.37 -11.71
CA PRO A 152 -2.70 0.93 -10.83
C PRO A 152 -2.88 1.43 -9.39
N GLY A 153 -3.19 2.71 -9.20
CA GLY A 153 -3.48 3.29 -7.88
C GLY A 153 -4.82 2.83 -7.30
N LEU A 154 -5.86 2.76 -8.12
CA LEU A 154 -7.20 2.36 -7.68
C LEU A 154 -7.23 0.93 -7.14
N SER A 155 -6.46 0.02 -7.75
CA SER A 155 -6.29 -1.35 -7.26
C SER A 155 -5.66 -1.39 -5.86
N VAL A 156 -4.69 -0.51 -5.59
CA VAL A 156 -4.03 -0.36 -4.28
C VAL A 156 -4.99 0.22 -3.26
N VAL A 157 -5.75 1.26 -3.61
CA VAL A 157 -6.78 1.84 -2.73
C VAL A 157 -7.77 0.76 -2.29
N LYS A 158 -8.33 0.01 -3.26
CA LYS A 158 -9.28 -1.08 -2.98
C LYS A 158 -8.66 -2.13 -2.06
N ARG A 159 -7.41 -2.50 -2.29
CA ARG A 159 -6.68 -3.51 -1.51
C ARG A 159 -6.44 -3.05 -0.06
N ILE A 160 -6.00 -1.82 0.15
CA ILE A 160 -5.78 -1.24 1.48
C ILE A 160 -7.09 -1.15 2.26
N LEU A 161 -8.15 -0.61 1.64
CA LEU A 161 -9.48 -0.48 2.25
C LEU A 161 -10.14 -1.85 2.54
N ALA A 162 -9.79 -2.88 1.77
CA ALA A 162 -10.22 -4.26 2.05
C ALA A 162 -9.45 -4.93 3.21
N GLY A 163 -8.50 -4.24 3.84
CA GLY A 163 -7.77 -4.73 5.00
C GLY A 163 -6.54 -5.56 4.65
N ASP A 164 -5.75 -5.16 3.65
CA ASP A 164 -4.52 -5.87 3.29
C ASP A 164 -3.57 -6.07 4.49
N PRO A 165 -3.20 -7.32 4.80
CA PRO A 165 -2.47 -7.64 6.03
C PRO A 165 -1.05 -7.07 6.04
N LEU A 166 -0.38 -6.95 4.89
CA LEU A 166 0.98 -6.42 4.82
C LEU A 166 0.96 -4.91 5.02
N PHE A 167 0.02 -4.20 4.38
CA PHE A 167 -0.13 -2.76 4.58
C PHE A 167 -0.40 -2.43 6.04
N HIS A 168 -1.38 -3.08 6.67
CA HIS A 168 -1.76 -2.79 8.07
C HIS A 168 -0.73 -3.28 9.10
N ALA A 169 0.18 -4.17 8.70
CA ALA A 169 1.32 -4.55 9.54
C ALA A 169 2.47 -3.52 9.50
N LEU A 170 2.62 -2.80 8.38
CA LEU A 170 3.71 -1.84 8.16
C LEU A 170 3.33 -0.38 8.42
N TYR A 171 2.10 -0.01 8.10
CA TYR A 171 1.62 1.36 8.15
C TYR A 171 0.67 1.58 9.30
N HIS A 172 0.84 2.71 9.98
CA HIS A 172 -0.03 3.15 11.06
C HIS A 172 -0.76 4.42 10.65
N GLU A 173 -2.05 4.50 10.97
CA GLU A 173 -2.83 5.73 10.79
C GLU A 173 -2.28 6.82 11.71
N VAL A 174 -1.89 7.96 11.14
CA VAL A 174 -1.35 9.12 11.85
C VAL A 174 -2.40 10.22 11.98
N ARG A 175 -3.13 10.48 10.89
CA ARG A 175 -4.18 11.50 10.82
C ARG A 175 -5.38 11.00 10.03
N ARG A 176 -6.54 11.56 10.38
CA ARG A 176 -7.82 11.33 9.71
C ARG A 176 -8.52 12.67 9.51
N TYR A 177 -9.02 12.90 8.31
CA TYR A 177 -9.69 14.13 7.91
C TYR A 177 -11.06 13.79 7.34
N THR A 178 -12.13 14.27 7.96
CA THR A 178 -13.47 14.19 7.38
C THR A 178 -13.67 15.37 6.44
N LEU A 179 -13.94 15.07 5.18
CA LEU A 179 -14.13 16.06 4.13
C LEU A 179 -15.58 16.57 4.09
N PRO A 180 -15.82 17.77 3.52
CA PRO A 180 -17.17 18.34 3.39
C PRO A 180 -18.18 17.48 2.61
N ASP A 181 -17.73 16.64 1.68
CA ASP A 181 -18.57 15.69 0.93
C ASP A 181 -18.95 14.42 1.72
N GLY A 182 -18.35 14.23 2.91
CA GLY A 182 -18.55 13.06 3.77
C GLY A 182 -17.50 11.96 3.58
N ASP A 183 -16.62 12.06 2.58
CA ASP A 183 -15.49 11.16 2.44
C ASP A 183 -14.47 11.42 3.56
N THR A 184 -13.61 10.44 3.81
CA THR A 184 -12.53 10.53 4.79
C THR A 184 -11.18 10.27 4.14
N VAL A 185 -10.24 11.17 4.40
CA VAL A 185 -8.83 11.03 4.02
C VAL A 185 -8.04 10.55 5.22
N TYR A 186 -7.18 9.57 5.00
CA TYR A 186 -6.29 8.99 5.99
C TYR A 186 -4.84 9.22 5.58
N LEU A 187 -4.04 9.67 6.52
CA LEU A 187 -2.59 9.73 6.39
C LEU A 187 -1.97 8.57 7.17
N TYR A 188 -1.24 7.72 6.45
CA TYR A 188 -0.54 6.58 7.02
C TYR A 188 0.97 6.80 6.98
N HIS A 189 1.68 6.25 7.97
CA HIS A 189 3.13 6.28 8.04
C HIS A 189 3.71 4.90 8.33
N ARG A 190 4.74 4.52 7.56
CA ARG A 190 5.62 3.39 7.85
C ARG A 190 6.91 3.91 8.52
N PRO A 191 7.11 3.65 9.82
CA PRO A 191 8.25 4.19 10.56
C PRO A 191 9.57 3.45 10.29
N GLU A 192 9.51 2.21 9.81
CA GLU A 192 10.67 1.33 9.62
C GLU A 192 10.90 0.98 8.14
N GLY A 193 12.13 0.57 7.83
CA GLY A 193 12.58 0.28 6.47
C GLY A 193 13.14 1.51 5.74
N PRO A 194 13.64 1.32 4.51
CA PRO A 194 14.23 2.39 3.71
C PRO A 194 13.19 3.48 3.39
N PRO A 195 13.59 4.77 3.39
CA PRO A 195 12.75 5.86 2.89
C PRO A 195 12.38 5.68 1.42
N ASN A 196 13.34 5.29 0.59
CA ASN A 196 13.13 5.02 -0.83
C ASN A 196 13.86 3.72 -1.24
N PRO A 197 13.17 2.55 -1.28
CA PRO A 197 13.75 1.30 -1.74
C PRO A 197 14.44 1.37 -3.10
N TYR A 198 13.97 2.22 -4.02
CA TYR A 198 14.54 2.34 -5.37
C TYR A 198 15.94 2.97 -5.38
N ALA A 199 16.37 3.60 -4.29
CA ALA A 199 17.75 4.05 -4.13
C ALA A 199 18.75 2.88 -3.97
N PHE A 200 18.28 1.66 -3.70
CA PHE A 200 19.10 0.48 -3.43
C PHE A 200 18.78 -0.67 -4.41
N PRO A 201 19.12 -0.52 -5.71
CA PRO A 201 18.72 -1.46 -6.75
C PRO A 201 19.27 -2.88 -6.56
N VAL A 202 20.45 -3.03 -5.94
CA VAL A 202 21.04 -4.36 -5.66
C VAL A 202 20.15 -5.14 -4.69
N VAL A 203 19.70 -4.49 -3.61
CA VAL A 203 18.80 -5.10 -2.62
C VAL A 203 17.46 -5.46 -3.25
N LEU A 204 16.94 -4.62 -4.15
CA LEU A 204 15.70 -4.93 -4.89
C LEU A 204 15.84 -6.14 -5.81
N ILE A 205 16.99 -6.32 -6.48
CA ILE A 205 17.23 -7.49 -7.33
C ILE A 205 17.27 -8.77 -6.48
N ASP A 206 17.98 -8.75 -5.35
CA ASP A 206 18.08 -9.91 -4.45
C ASP A 206 16.70 -10.28 -3.89
N THR A 207 15.94 -9.28 -3.43
CA THR A 207 14.62 -9.49 -2.82
C THR A 207 13.54 -9.87 -3.83
N ALA A 208 13.71 -9.58 -5.13
CA ALA A 208 12.81 -10.04 -6.18
C ALA A 208 12.81 -11.57 -6.28
N GLY A 209 13.98 -12.21 -6.26
CA GLY A 209 14.09 -13.67 -6.28
C GLY A 209 13.51 -14.32 -5.02
N VAL A 210 13.67 -13.66 -3.86
CA VAL A 210 13.06 -14.11 -2.61
C VAL A 210 11.53 -14.02 -2.67
N ALA A 211 10.99 -12.90 -3.15
CA ALA A 211 9.55 -12.74 -3.32
C ALA A 211 8.96 -13.72 -4.35
N GLU A 212 9.68 -14.01 -5.44
CA GLU A 212 9.29 -15.05 -6.41
C GLU A 212 9.21 -16.42 -5.75
N ALA A 213 10.21 -16.80 -4.94
CA ALA A 213 10.18 -18.06 -4.18
C ALA A 213 9.01 -18.11 -3.19
N VAL A 214 8.78 -17.03 -2.44
CA VAL A 214 7.63 -16.92 -1.51
C VAL A 214 6.31 -17.08 -2.26
N ASN A 215 6.13 -16.39 -3.39
CA ASN A 215 4.93 -16.49 -4.20
C ASN A 215 4.75 -17.89 -4.80
N ALA A 216 5.83 -18.52 -5.27
CA ALA A 216 5.80 -19.89 -5.81
C ALA A 216 5.43 -20.94 -4.76
N TRP A 217 5.81 -20.74 -3.50
CA TRP A 217 5.46 -21.63 -2.38
C TRP A 217 4.14 -21.28 -1.70
N THR A 218 3.56 -20.12 -2.00
CA THR A 218 2.32 -19.69 -1.37
C THR A 218 1.14 -20.48 -1.91
N ALA A 219 0.40 -21.11 -0.98
CA ALA A 219 -0.83 -21.84 -1.25
C ALA A 219 -1.94 -21.34 -0.30
N PRO A 220 -3.21 -21.68 -0.55
CA PRO A 220 -4.29 -21.37 0.39
C PRO A 220 -3.98 -21.91 1.79
N GLY A 221 -3.99 -21.02 2.79
CA GLY A 221 -3.68 -21.37 4.18
C GLY A 221 -2.20 -21.26 4.58
N THR A 222 -1.28 -21.01 3.64
CA THR A 222 0.13 -20.75 3.97
C THR A 222 0.25 -19.49 4.82
N THR A 223 1.03 -19.58 5.90
CA THR A 223 1.43 -18.42 6.71
C THR A 223 2.76 -17.90 6.19
N VAL A 224 2.82 -16.63 5.79
CA VAL A 224 4.09 -15.96 5.46
C VAL A 224 4.49 -15.11 6.64
N PHE A 225 5.66 -15.39 7.22
CA PHE A 225 6.25 -14.64 8.30
C PHE A 225 7.46 -13.84 7.79
N LEU A 226 7.41 -12.52 7.93
CA LEU A 226 8.48 -11.61 7.58
C LEU A 226 9.14 -11.16 8.88
N SER A 227 10.42 -11.47 9.06
CA SER A 227 11.10 -11.40 10.36
C SER A 227 11.11 -10.00 11.00
N THR A 228 11.20 -8.95 10.19
CA THR A 228 11.21 -7.53 10.61
C THR A 228 10.38 -6.67 9.66
N PRO A 229 9.98 -5.44 10.07
CA PRO A 229 9.31 -4.50 9.18
C PRO A 229 10.18 -4.06 8.00
N ASP A 230 11.50 -3.97 8.19
CA ASP A 230 12.46 -3.73 7.11
C ASP A 230 12.46 -4.88 6.08
N THR A 231 12.56 -6.13 6.54
CA THR A 231 12.45 -7.31 5.65
C THR A 231 11.12 -7.33 4.92
N ALA A 232 10.04 -7.01 5.63
CA ALA A 232 8.71 -6.95 5.06
C ALA A 232 8.56 -5.85 4.00
N THR A 233 9.24 -4.72 4.16
CA THR A 233 9.28 -3.65 3.16
C THR A 233 10.00 -4.11 1.89
N TRP A 234 11.21 -4.66 2.04
CA TRP A 234 12.04 -5.09 0.92
C TRP A 234 11.44 -6.21 0.09
N VAL A 235 10.83 -7.19 0.74
CA VAL A 235 10.24 -8.34 0.06
C VAL A 235 8.81 -8.03 -0.38
N GLY A 236 8.09 -7.24 0.42
CA GLY A 236 6.71 -6.83 0.16
C GLY A 236 6.53 -5.96 -1.08
N ILE A 237 7.53 -5.15 -1.44
CA ILE A 237 7.49 -4.27 -2.62
C ILE A 237 7.25 -5.03 -3.94
N HIS A 238 7.58 -6.32 -3.97
CA HIS A 238 7.42 -7.20 -5.12
C HIS A 238 6.04 -7.87 -5.22
N ASP A 239 5.06 -7.35 -4.48
CA ASP A 239 3.67 -7.79 -4.48
C ASP A 239 3.48 -9.27 -4.10
N LEU A 240 3.49 -9.51 -2.78
CA LEU A 240 3.25 -10.83 -2.24
C LEU A 240 1.77 -11.23 -2.39
N THR A 241 1.56 -12.43 -2.90
CA THR A 241 0.25 -13.05 -3.14
C THR A 241 -0.37 -13.68 -1.87
N ALA A 242 0.41 -13.78 -0.81
CA ALA A 242 -0.02 -14.37 0.46
C ALA A 242 -1.09 -13.52 1.15
N ARG A 243 -2.12 -14.20 1.68
CA ARG A 243 -3.23 -13.56 2.41
C ARG A 243 -3.08 -13.60 3.93
N ASN A 244 -2.17 -14.42 4.44
CA ASN A 244 -1.88 -14.53 5.86
C ASN A 244 -0.42 -14.16 6.08
N ILE A 245 -0.18 -12.84 6.18
CA ILE A 245 1.15 -12.26 6.37
C ILE A 245 1.27 -11.80 7.81
N LEU A 246 2.37 -12.17 8.45
CA LEU A 246 2.73 -11.77 9.80
C LEU A 246 4.10 -11.07 9.73
N VAL A 247 4.23 -9.95 10.41
CA VAL A 247 5.49 -9.19 10.49
C VAL A 247 5.98 -9.21 11.94
N GLY A 248 7.21 -9.65 12.15
CA GLY A 248 7.87 -9.67 13.44
C GLY A 248 8.68 -8.41 13.72
N ASP A 249 9.43 -8.41 14.83
CA ASP A 249 10.38 -7.37 15.24
C ASP A 249 11.82 -7.92 15.35
N GLY A 250 12.08 -9.10 14.77
CA GLY A 250 13.36 -9.80 14.86
C GLY A 250 13.59 -10.58 16.16
N THR A 251 12.71 -10.50 17.16
CA THR A 251 12.91 -11.15 18.47
C THR A 251 12.23 -12.52 18.58
N ALA A 252 12.83 -13.41 19.39
CA ALA A 252 12.21 -14.70 19.72
C ALA A 252 10.83 -14.58 20.39
N ALA A 253 10.60 -13.54 21.19
CA ALA A 253 9.35 -13.35 21.94
C ALA A 253 8.17 -13.00 21.02
N THR A 254 8.35 -12.07 20.08
CA THR A 254 7.30 -11.72 19.11
C THR A 254 7.02 -12.87 18.17
N MET A 255 8.06 -13.56 17.71
CA MET A 255 7.88 -14.74 16.87
C MET A 255 7.08 -15.84 17.58
N ASP A 256 7.41 -16.16 18.83
CA ASP A 256 6.66 -17.17 19.58
C ASP A 256 5.20 -16.77 19.75
N ARG A 257 4.91 -15.51 20.08
CA ARG A 257 3.53 -14.98 20.15
C ARG A 257 2.78 -15.12 18.82
N LEU A 258 3.44 -14.88 17.68
CA LEU A 258 2.81 -14.88 16.36
C LEU A 258 2.65 -16.29 15.76
N LEU A 259 3.61 -17.18 16.03
CA LEU A 259 3.73 -18.47 15.36
C LEU A 259 3.45 -19.68 16.24
N ARG A 260 3.39 -19.57 17.58
CA ARG A 260 3.23 -20.73 18.48
C ARG A 260 2.04 -21.62 18.10
N ASP A 261 0.89 -21.01 17.82
CA ASP A 261 -0.35 -21.72 17.51
C ASP A 261 -0.59 -21.90 16.01
N ARG A 262 0.40 -21.55 15.18
CA ARG A 262 0.32 -21.70 13.72
C ARG A 262 0.79 -23.08 13.33
N THR A 263 -0.05 -23.79 12.58
CA THR A 263 0.23 -25.09 11.97
C THR A 263 0.14 -24.98 10.44
N GLY A 264 0.47 -26.05 9.74
CA GLY A 264 0.52 -26.11 8.29
C GLY A 264 1.83 -25.58 7.71
N THR A 265 1.76 -25.06 6.48
CA THR A 265 2.90 -24.50 5.77
C THR A 265 3.22 -23.10 6.29
N ILE A 266 4.48 -22.89 6.69
CA ILE A 266 5.01 -21.60 7.13
C ILE A 266 6.17 -21.24 6.22
N ILE A 267 6.10 -20.09 5.55
CA ILE A 267 7.24 -19.51 4.83
C ILE A 267 7.80 -18.39 5.70
N ALA A 268 9.02 -18.52 6.18
CA ALA A 268 9.69 -17.49 6.95
C ALA A 268 10.74 -16.79 6.11
N VAL A 269 10.70 -15.46 6.07
CA VAL A 269 11.71 -14.65 5.39
C VAL A 269 12.54 -13.90 6.43
N THR A 270 13.83 -14.21 6.43
CA THR A 270 14.81 -13.74 7.42
C THR A 270 15.96 -13.00 6.75
N ARG A 271 16.63 -12.12 7.50
CA ARG A 271 17.94 -11.56 7.16
C ARG A 271 19.03 -12.15 8.07
N TYR A 272 20.30 -11.96 7.71
CA TYR A 272 21.45 -12.42 8.51
C TYR A 272 21.44 -11.94 9.98
N ASP A 273 20.74 -10.85 10.27
CA ASP A 273 20.65 -10.22 11.59
C ASP A 273 19.51 -10.77 12.45
N THR A 274 18.80 -11.81 11.97
CA THR A 274 17.70 -12.47 12.70
C THR A 274 17.97 -13.95 13.03
N PRO A 275 19.13 -14.32 13.61
CA PRO A 275 19.47 -15.72 13.88
C PRO A 275 18.50 -16.38 14.88
N GLU A 276 17.96 -15.62 15.84
CA GLU A 276 16.97 -16.12 16.80
C GLU A 276 15.71 -16.65 16.09
N VAL A 277 15.31 -16.01 14.99
CA VAL A 277 14.16 -16.43 14.17
C VAL A 277 14.40 -17.79 13.53
N GLN A 278 15.58 -17.96 12.94
CA GLN A 278 15.96 -19.20 12.30
C GLN A 278 16.06 -20.35 13.31
N ASP A 279 16.66 -20.11 14.47
CA ASP A 279 16.84 -21.13 15.52
C ASP A 279 15.51 -21.59 16.10
N TYR A 280 14.56 -20.68 16.34
CA TYR A 280 13.22 -21.04 16.81
C TYR A 280 12.48 -21.93 15.82
N LEU A 281 12.50 -21.56 14.52
CA LEU A 281 11.80 -22.30 13.48
C LEU A 281 12.40 -23.69 13.31
N ARG A 282 13.73 -23.80 13.25
CA ARG A 282 14.44 -25.08 13.17
C ARG A 282 14.18 -25.99 14.39
N ALA A 283 13.92 -25.41 15.56
CA ALA A 283 13.63 -26.18 16.76
C ALA A 283 12.16 -26.65 16.87
N ARG A 284 11.23 -26.10 16.07
CA ARG A 284 9.76 -26.27 16.26
C ARG A 284 8.98 -26.53 14.97
N ALA A 285 9.65 -26.62 13.84
CA ALA A 285 9.03 -26.88 12.56
C ALA A 285 9.97 -27.71 11.69
N ASP A 286 9.38 -28.53 10.83
CA ASP A 286 10.09 -29.39 9.91
C ASP A 286 10.58 -28.58 8.73
N TYR A 287 11.88 -28.65 8.45
CA TYR A 287 12.49 -27.98 7.32
C TYR A 287 12.02 -28.60 5.99
N GLY A 288 11.66 -27.74 5.03
CA GLY A 288 11.29 -28.15 3.68
C GLY A 288 12.32 -27.75 2.62
N ALA A 289 12.36 -26.46 2.33
CA ALA A 289 13.19 -25.89 1.27
C ALA A 289 13.69 -24.51 1.69
N GLU A 290 14.74 -24.03 1.03
CA GLU A 290 15.32 -22.72 1.27
C GLU A 290 15.74 -22.08 -0.06
N PHE A 291 15.54 -20.78 -0.14
CA PHE A 291 16.05 -19.92 -1.20
C PHE A 291 16.73 -18.71 -0.55
N THR A 292 17.99 -18.49 -0.91
CA THR A 292 18.80 -17.39 -0.36
C THR A 292 19.30 -16.54 -1.53
N ALA A 293 19.09 -15.23 -1.42
CA ALA A 293 19.63 -14.23 -2.35
C ALA A 293 20.10 -13.01 -1.55
N GLY A 294 21.36 -12.62 -1.76
CA GLY A 294 22.00 -11.57 -0.98
C GLY A 294 21.98 -11.86 0.52
N GLU A 295 21.42 -10.93 1.28
CA GLU A 295 21.26 -11.01 2.74
C GLU A 295 19.94 -11.65 3.19
N PHE A 296 19.06 -12.03 2.26
CA PHE A 296 17.71 -12.51 2.55
C PHE A 296 17.60 -14.01 2.29
N THR A 297 16.90 -14.69 3.19
CA THR A 297 16.61 -16.12 3.11
C THR A 297 15.13 -16.35 3.32
N ALA A 298 14.46 -16.93 2.31
CA ALA A 298 13.14 -17.52 2.48
C ALA A 298 13.28 -19.02 2.76
N THR A 299 12.74 -19.47 3.88
CA THR A 299 12.73 -20.88 4.27
C THR A 299 11.29 -21.37 4.40
N LEU A 300 11.00 -22.48 3.73
CA LEU A 300 9.76 -23.20 3.78
C LEU A 300 9.81 -24.23 4.92
N PHE A 301 8.87 -24.12 5.85
CA PHE A 301 8.70 -25.03 6.97
C PHE A 301 7.31 -25.68 6.95
N GLY A 302 7.22 -26.89 7.49
CA GLY A 302 5.96 -27.54 7.84
C GLY A 302 5.81 -27.67 9.34
N ARG A 303 4.60 -27.44 9.85
CA ARG A 303 4.24 -27.85 11.20
C ARG A 303 2.96 -28.67 11.14
N PRO A 304 3.01 -30.00 11.30
CA PRO A 304 1.84 -30.86 11.17
C PRO A 304 0.71 -30.38 12.09
N ASP A 305 -0.50 -30.24 11.56
CA ASP A 305 -1.72 -29.92 12.31
C ASP A 305 -2.36 -31.16 12.94
N ARG A 306 -1.84 -32.34 12.59
CA ARG A 306 -2.30 -33.66 13.04
C ARG A 306 -1.12 -34.63 13.14
N ALA A 307 -1.30 -35.67 13.96
CA ALA A 307 -0.27 -36.67 14.18
C ALA A 307 0.05 -37.46 12.90
N LEU A 308 1.33 -37.74 12.68
CA LEU A 308 1.79 -38.55 11.55
C LEU A 308 1.37 -40.01 11.74
N THR A 309 0.84 -40.60 10.67
CA THR A 309 0.43 -42.01 10.62
C THR A 309 1.55 -42.86 10.04
N PRO A 310 1.74 -44.12 10.50
CA PRO A 310 2.67 -45.05 9.88
C PRO A 310 2.41 -45.20 8.38
N LEU A 311 3.49 -45.21 7.60
CA LEU A 311 3.49 -45.47 6.17
C LEU A 311 4.14 -46.84 5.94
N ASP A 312 3.61 -47.59 4.99
CA ASP A 312 4.21 -48.84 4.54
C ASP A 312 5.40 -48.53 3.62
N LEU A 313 6.54 -48.24 4.25
CA LEU A 313 7.80 -47.90 3.60
C LEU A 313 8.84 -48.91 4.05
N ALA A 314 9.27 -49.78 3.14
CA ALA A 314 10.40 -50.67 3.37
C ALA A 314 11.33 -50.62 2.17
N GLY A 315 12.62 -50.38 2.42
CA GLY A 315 13.63 -50.32 1.36
C GLY A 315 15.00 -50.64 1.93
N ALA A 316 15.75 -51.50 1.23
CA ALA A 316 17.09 -51.88 1.64
C ALA A 316 18.09 -51.70 0.49
N TRP A 317 19.22 -51.08 0.81
CA TRP A 317 20.40 -50.92 -0.02
C TRP A 317 21.61 -51.46 0.74
N ASP A 318 22.77 -51.60 0.08
CA ASP A 318 23.95 -52.29 0.62
C ASP A 318 24.41 -51.79 2.01
N ASP A 319 24.23 -50.50 2.30
CA ASP A 319 24.71 -49.81 3.50
C ASP A 319 23.61 -49.09 4.30
N VAL A 320 22.37 -49.08 3.80
CA VAL A 320 21.24 -48.36 4.41
C VAL A 320 19.94 -49.14 4.27
N THR A 321 19.16 -49.20 5.34
CA THR A 321 17.80 -49.74 5.37
C THR A 321 16.82 -48.69 5.89
N ILE A 322 15.67 -48.56 5.23
CA ILE A 322 14.49 -47.85 5.72
C ILE A 322 13.56 -48.93 6.29
N ASP A 323 13.44 -48.96 7.62
CA ASP A 323 12.64 -49.94 8.35
C ASP A 323 11.15 -49.54 8.46
N GLY A 324 10.87 -48.27 8.20
CA GLY A 324 9.53 -47.70 8.30
C GLY A 324 9.56 -46.20 8.08
N GLY A 325 8.38 -45.61 8.11
CA GLY A 325 8.24 -44.16 8.16
C GLY A 325 6.85 -43.74 8.62
N ARG A 326 6.70 -42.45 8.86
CA ARG A 326 5.44 -41.82 9.25
C ARG A 326 5.25 -40.57 8.42
N GLY A 327 4.01 -40.30 8.03
CA GLY A 327 3.66 -39.09 7.31
C GLY A 327 2.16 -38.84 7.37
N LEU A 328 1.70 -37.86 6.60
CA LEU A 328 0.27 -37.62 6.46
C LEU A 328 -0.31 -38.48 5.33
N ALA A 329 -1.41 -39.19 5.61
CA ALA A 329 -2.10 -40.00 4.62
C ALA A 329 -2.74 -39.18 3.48
N THR A 330 -3.01 -37.89 3.74
CA THR A 330 -3.49 -36.94 2.74
C THR A 330 -2.78 -35.60 2.93
N VAL A 331 -2.60 -34.85 1.85
CA VAL A 331 -2.08 -33.48 1.89
C VAL A 331 -2.86 -32.64 0.89
N ALA A 332 -3.18 -31.41 1.27
CA ALA A 332 -3.82 -30.48 0.34
C ALA A 332 -2.81 -30.04 -0.74
N PRO A 333 -3.26 -29.72 -1.97
CA PRO A 333 -2.38 -29.13 -2.98
C PRO A 333 -1.64 -27.91 -2.43
N GLY A 334 -0.31 -27.89 -2.58
CA GLY A 334 0.56 -26.80 -2.09
C GLY A 334 0.90 -26.84 -0.59
N ALA A 335 0.34 -27.79 0.17
CA ALA A 335 0.76 -28.01 1.56
C ALA A 335 2.03 -28.88 1.62
N LEU A 336 2.87 -28.62 2.62
CA LEU A 336 4.08 -29.41 2.85
C LEU A 336 3.69 -30.80 3.38
N LEU A 337 4.30 -31.85 2.84
CA LEU A 337 4.13 -33.23 3.30
C LEU A 337 5.25 -33.58 4.29
N PRO A 338 4.99 -33.59 5.60
CA PRO A 338 5.97 -34.06 6.58
C PRO A 338 6.16 -35.57 6.45
N LEU A 339 7.42 -36.01 6.43
CA LEU A 339 7.83 -37.41 6.35
C LEU A 339 8.95 -37.67 7.36
N GLU A 340 8.68 -38.53 8.33
CA GLU A 340 9.68 -39.10 9.24
C GLU A 340 10.07 -40.49 8.76
N LEU A 341 11.36 -40.82 8.75
CA LEU A 341 11.87 -42.11 8.30
C LEU A 341 12.72 -42.76 9.39
N ASP A 342 12.47 -44.05 9.61
CA ASP A 342 13.31 -44.87 10.48
C ASP A 342 14.41 -45.49 9.62
N VAL A 343 15.59 -44.87 9.67
CA VAL A 343 16.75 -45.27 8.85
C VAL A 343 17.80 -45.95 9.73
N ARG A 344 18.26 -47.14 9.31
CA ARG A 344 19.42 -47.84 9.88
C ARG A 344 20.55 -47.93 8.86
N GLY A 345 21.79 -47.72 9.30
CA GLY A 345 22.98 -47.77 8.44
C GLY A 345 23.84 -46.53 8.55
N GLN A 346 24.85 -46.40 7.67
CA GLN A 346 25.75 -45.25 7.68
C GLN A 346 25.13 -44.10 6.90
N VAL A 347 24.64 -43.08 7.61
CA VAL A 347 24.10 -41.84 7.02
C VAL A 347 25.09 -40.72 7.26
N ASP A 348 26.20 -40.73 6.52
CA ASP A 348 27.28 -39.72 6.62
C ASP A 348 27.10 -38.52 5.68
N GLY A 349 25.93 -38.42 5.03
CA GLY A 349 25.60 -37.37 4.08
C GLY A 349 26.10 -37.61 2.65
N ALA A 350 26.84 -38.71 2.38
CA ALA A 350 27.25 -39.05 1.01
C ALA A 350 26.08 -39.60 0.16
N ARG A 351 25.06 -40.17 0.82
CA ARG A 351 23.86 -40.71 0.18
C ARG A 351 22.77 -39.64 0.08
N LYS A 352 22.10 -39.59 -1.07
CA LYS A 352 20.91 -38.77 -1.29
C LYS A 352 19.71 -39.68 -1.45
N PHE A 353 18.66 -39.46 -0.65
CA PHE A 353 17.39 -40.12 -0.84
C PHE A 353 16.52 -39.29 -1.80
N SER A 354 15.84 -39.98 -2.71
CA SER A 354 14.84 -39.38 -3.58
C SER A 354 13.54 -40.11 -3.35
N PHE A 355 12.50 -39.35 -3.02
CA PHE A 355 11.15 -39.84 -2.83
C PHE A 355 10.29 -39.34 -3.97
N ARG A 356 9.27 -40.13 -4.33
CA ARG A 356 8.23 -39.73 -5.26
C ARG A 356 6.90 -39.87 -4.56
N LEU A 357 6.06 -38.86 -4.67
CA LEU A 357 4.67 -38.97 -4.28
C LEU A 357 3.93 -39.68 -5.43
N VAL A 358 3.24 -40.76 -5.11
CA VAL A 358 2.45 -41.53 -6.09
C VAL A 358 0.98 -41.51 -5.71
N ALA A 359 0.12 -41.35 -6.70
CA ALA A 359 -1.32 -41.46 -6.57
C ALA A 359 -1.73 -42.93 -6.40
N PRO A 360 -2.97 -43.22 -5.94
CA PRO A 360 -3.45 -44.59 -5.77
C PRO A 360 -3.43 -45.45 -7.05
N ASP A 361 -3.45 -44.83 -8.23
CA ASP A 361 -3.34 -45.47 -9.53
C ASP A 361 -1.89 -45.69 -10.01
N GLY A 362 -0.91 -45.27 -9.20
CA GLY A 362 0.52 -45.37 -9.49
C GLY A 362 1.11 -44.20 -10.29
N ALA A 363 0.32 -43.18 -10.64
CA ALA A 363 0.84 -41.98 -11.30
C ALA A 363 1.74 -41.17 -10.35
N VAL A 364 2.88 -40.67 -10.85
CA VAL A 364 3.75 -39.79 -10.07
C VAL A 364 3.12 -38.40 -10.01
N VAL A 365 2.96 -37.89 -8.79
CA VAL A 365 2.30 -36.61 -8.49
C VAL A 365 3.30 -35.53 -8.09
N ALA A 366 4.44 -35.92 -7.50
CA ALA A 366 5.56 -35.03 -7.16
C ALA A 366 6.88 -35.83 -7.07
#